data_AF-A0A830H0D2-F1
#
_entry.id   AF-A0A830H0D2-F1
#
_cell.length_a   1.000
_cell.length_b   1.000
_cell.length_c   1.000
_cell.angle_alpha   90.00
_cell.angle_beta   90.00
_cell.angle_gamma   90.00
#
_symmetry.space_group_name_H-M   'P 1'
#
loop_
_entity.id
_entity.type
_entity.pdbx_description
1 polymer ?
#
loop_
_entity_poly.entity_id
_entity_poly.type
_entity_poly.pdbx_seq_one_letter_code
_entity_poly.pdbx_strand_id
1 'polypeptide(L)'
;MELPVPHTWIDYGAVILVIAMLIGFAVEIRRGALRRYDIYPAVGPVTREEAGSAFIKAAAEALALDVLASAPLADCHQGAYYERRTRVKRTAHLLIFYGFLMLLIATIVGFIFDKWVTATSFLPAYYLGPGGEAAIVGIGTAGGALCLMGLGIYIPTRYRGERPAAKATSADWFLALLALTVITGFALEASEFYWSQAVDAVFWIHMLFVASLFVSMPFTKFSHALYQPVWAIYERMARRSGREPRLPLPREAER
;
A
#
# COMPACT_ATOMS: atom_id res chain seq x y z
N MET A 1 28.89 -2.08 13.21
CA MET A 1 29.00 -0.89 12.33
C MET A 1 28.11 0.17 12.92
N GLU A 2 28.67 1.26 13.38
CA GLU A 2 27.88 2.44 13.74
C GLU A 2 27.48 3.10 12.42
N LEU A 3 26.18 3.21 12.16
CA LEU A 3 25.71 4.08 11.09
C LEU A 3 26.17 5.51 11.45
N PRO A 4 26.77 6.29 10.54
CA PRO A 4 27.24 7.64 10.82
C PRO A 4 26.09 8.65 11.05
N VAL A 5 24.86 8.17 11.20
CA VAL A 5 23.64 8.95 11.35
C VAL A 5 23.11 8.80 12.77
N PRO A 6 22.92 9.89 13.53
CA PRO A 6 22.35 9.77 14.86
C PRO A 6 20.89 9.31 14.74
N HIS A 7 20.51 8.35 15.57
CA HIS A 7 19.16 7.74 15.58
C HIS A 7 18.03 8.76 15.65
N THR A 8 18.26 9.85 16.38
CA THR A 8 17.29 10.93 16.55
C THR A 8 16.89 11.55 15.22
N TRP A 9 17.82 11.63 14.24
CA TRP A 9 17.52 12.18 12.92
C TRP A 9 16.61 11.26 12.12
N ILE A 10 16.81 9.95 12.21
CA ILE A 10 15.94 8.95 11.58
C ILE A 10 14.54 9.04 12.20
N ASP A 11 14.46 9.16 13.53
CA ASP A 11 13.19 9.27 14.25
C ASP A 11 12.43 10.55 13.87
N TYR A 12 13.10 11.70 13.87
CA TYR A 12 12.50 12.95 13.44
C TYR A 12 12.07 12.89 11.97
N GLY A 13 12.90 12.31 11.10
CA GLY A 13 12.56 12.09 9.70
C GLY A 13 11.31 11.25 9.53
N ALA A 14 11.20 10.13 10.26
CA ALA A 14 10.04 9.24 10.24
C ALA A 14 8.77 9.95 10.75
N VAL A 15 8.87 10.67 11.87
CA VAL A 15 7.74 11.43 12.42
C VAL A 15 7.28 12.53 11.46
N ILE A 16 8.21 13.31 10.90
CA ILE A 16 7.91 14.35 9.90
C ILE A 16 7.25 13.72 8.67
N LEU A 17 7.75 12.58 8.19
CA LEU A 17 7.19 11.87 7.05
C LEU A 17 5.74 11.42 7.31
N VAL A 18 5.48 10.82 8.47
CA VAL A 18 4.13 10.39 8.87
C VAL A 18 3.20 11.59 8.96
N ILE A 19 3.62 12.69 9.59
CA ILE A 19 2.83 13.91 9.69
C ILE A 19 2.53 14.48 8.30
N ALA A 20 3.53 14.58 7.42
CA ALA A 20 3.36 15.07 6.06
C ALA A 20 2.37 14.20 5.26
N MET A 21 2.47 12.88 5.40
CA MET A 21 1.54 11.93 4.77
C MET A 21 0.11 12.14 5.29
N LEU A 22 -0.09 12.24 6.61
CA LEU A 22 -1.39 12.47 7.23
C LEU A 22 -2.02 13.81 6.78
N ILE A 23 -1.22 14.88 6.73
CA ILE A 23 -1.65 16.18 6.22
C ILE A 23 -2.06 16.05 4.75
N GLY A 24 -1.27 15.37 3.92
CA GLY A 24 -1.58 15.14 2.51
C GLY A 24 -2.92 14.42 2.31
N PHE A 25 -3.17 13.36 3.07
CA PHE A 25 -4.47 12.66 3.08
C PHE A 25 -5.60 13.56 3.56
N ALA A 26 -5.42 14.33 4.63
CA ALA A 26 -6.43 15.25 5.14
C ALA A 26 -6.81 16.33 4.11
N VAL A 27 -5.82 16.88 3.40
CA VAL A 27 -6.05 17.86 2.32
C VAL A 27 -6.84 17.24 1.17
N GLU A 28 -6.48 16.04 0.72
CA GLU A 28 -7.19 15.37 -0.38
C GLU A 28 -8.62 14.95 0.02
N ILE A 29 -8.83 14.49 1.24
CA ILE A 29 -10.17 14.26 1.80
C ILE A 29 -10.98 15.56 1.78
N ARG A 30 -10.40 16.69 2.22
CA ARG A 30 -11.06 18.01 2.20
C ARG A 30 -11.38 18.49 0.78
N ARG A 31 -10.54 18.17 -0.20
CA ARG A 31 -10.79 18.43 -1.63
C ARG A 31 -11.89 17.56 -2.24
N GLY A 32 -12.46 16.64 -1.47
CA GLY A 32 -13.57 15.79 -1.89
C GLY A 32 -13.12 14.48 -2.55
N ALA A 33 -11.90 13.99 -2.27
CA ALA A 33 -11.45 12.70 -2.77
C ALA A 33 -12.44 11.57 -2.42
N LEU A 34 -13.01 11.59 -1.21
CA LEU A 34 -14.01 10.60 -0.77
C LEU A 34 -15.32 10.66 -1.56
N ARG A 35 -15.71 11.82 -2.11
CA ARG A 35 -16.93 11.97 -2.94
C ARG A 35 -16.75 11.45 -4.36
N ARG A 36 -15.51 11.21 -4.80
CA ARG A 36 -15.19 10.82 -6.18
C ARG A 36 -15.26 9.31 -6.40
N TYR A 37 -15.29 8.52 -5.32
CA TYR A 37 -15.33 7.05 -5.35
C TYR A 37 -16.70 6.52 -4.91
N ASP A 38 -17.78 7.01 -5.53
CA ASP A 38 -19.14 6.52 -5.31
C ASP A 38 -19.37 5.26 -6.17
N ILE A 39 -18.74 4.13 -5.80
CA ILE A 39 -18.86 2.87 -6.57
C ILE A 39 -18.88 1.66 -5.65
N TYR A 40 -20.09 1.29 -5.22
CA TYR A 40 -20.75 -0.02 -5.29
C TYR A 40 -21.77 -0.09 -4.16
N PRO A 41 -23.07 -0.32 -4.43
CA PRO A 41 -24.04 -0.45 -3.34
C PRO A 41 -23.68 -1.65 -2.46
N ALA A 42 -23.74 -1.46 -1.14
CA ALA A 42 -23.55 -2.53 -0.17
C ALA A 42 -24.47 -3.73 -0.49
N VAL A 43 -23.91 -4.82 -1.00
CA VAL A 43 -24.66 -6.05 -1.30
C VAL A 43 -24.85 -6.83 -0.01
N GLY A 44 -26.10 -7.09 0.40
CA GLY A 44 -26.40 -7.97 1.53
C GLY A 44 -27.64 -7.56 2.33
N PRO A 45 -28.01 -8.35 3.35
CA PRO A 45 -29.19 -8.08 4.16
C PRO A 45 -28.99 -6.84 5.03
N VAL A 46 -30.04 -6.01 5.10
CA VAL A 46 -30.14 -4.89 6.04
C VAL A 46 -30.54 -5.45 7.42
N THR A 47 -29.78 -5.10 8.44
CA THR A 47 -30.06 -5.45 9.84
C THR A 47 -30.24 -4.19 10.68
N ARG A 48 -30.74 -4.30 11.92
CA ARG A 48 -30.90 -3.18 12.87
C ARG A 48 -30.11 -3.46 14.14
N GLU A 49 -28.80 -3.52 13.99
CA GLU A 49 -27.85 -3.77 15.07
C GLU A 49 -27.48 -2.47 15.79
N GLU A 50 -27.06 -2.57 17.06
CA GLU A 50 -26.52 -1.43 17.80
C GLU A 50 -25.21 -0.94 17.17
N ALA A 51 -24.98 0.38 17.19
CA ALA A 51 -23.88 1.04 16.47
C ALA A 51 -22.50 0.41 16.72
N GLY A 52 -22.18 0.05 17.98
CA GLY A 52 -20.91 -0.59 18.34
C GLY A 52 -20.74 -1.97 17.69
N SER A 53 -21.77 -2.81 17.78
CA SER A 53 -21.77 -4.15 17.17
C SER A 53 -21.74 -4.10 15.64
N ALA A 54 -22.47 -3.16 15.05
CA ALA A 54 -22.48 -2.91 13.61
C ALA A 54 -21.10 -2.51 13.09
N PHE A 55 -20.39 -1.62 13.80
CA PHE A 55 -19.05 -1.19 13.46
C PHE A 55 -18.04 -2.34 13.54
N ILE A 56 -18.00 -3.08 14.65
CA ILE A 56 -17.03 -4.18 14.83
C ILE A 56 -17.21 -5.26 13.75
N LYS A 57 -18.46 -5.67 13.49
CA LYS A 57 -18.74 -6.67 12.44
C LYS A 57 -18.45 -6.14 11.04
N ALA A 58 -18.76 -4.87 10.75
CA ALA A 58 -18.41 -4.24 9.49
C ALA A 58 -16.90 -4.17 9.27
N ALA A 59 -16.13 -3.80 10.31
CA ALA A 59 -14.67 -3.78 10.29
C ALA A 59 -14.08 -5.17 10.09
N ALA A 60 -14.59 -6.19 10.81
CA ALA A 60 -14.14 -7.56 10.66
C ALA A 60 -14.44 -8.12 9.25
N GLU A 61 -15.64 -7.86 8.72
CA GLU A 61 -16.02 -8.26 7.37
C GLU A 61 -15.13 -7.56 6.33
N ALA A 62 -14.87 -6.25 6.48
CA ALA A 62 -14.03 -5.47 5.56
C ALA A 62 -12.58 -5.97 5.57
N LEU A 63 -12.03 -6.23 6.76
CA LEU A 63 -10.69 -6.82 6.88
C LEU A 63 -10.63 -8.20 6.21
N ALA A 64 -11.58 -9.09 6.50
CA ALA A 64 -11.58 -10.44 5.97
C ALA A 64 -11.77 -10.48 4.44
N LEU A 65 -12.74 -9.74 3.91
CA LEU A 65 -13.08 -9.78 2.49
C LEU A 65 -12.18 -8.87 1.64
N ASP A 66 -11.89 -7.67 2.13
CA ASP A 66 -11.27 -6.64 1.27
C ASP A 66 -9.76 -6.65 1.40
N VAL A 67 -9.23 -6.91 2.58
CA VAL A 67 -7.77 -6.94 2.83
C VAL A 67 -7.22 -8.35 2.64
N LEU A 68 -7.79 -9.35 3.33
CA LEU A 68 -7.26 -10.73 3.30
C LEU A 68 -7.70 -11.52 2.07
N ALA A 69 -8.98 -11.46 1.69
CA ALA A 69 -9.45 -12.13 0.49
C ALA A 69 -9.23 -11.29 -0.77
N SER A 70 -8.85 -10.00 -0.63
CA SER A 70 -8.66 -9.06 -1.75
C SER A 70 -9.84 -9.05 -2.73
N ALA A 71 -11.06 -9.24 -2.22
CA ALA A 71 -12.28 -9.39 -3.01
C ALA A 71 -12.54 -8.21 -3.96
N PRO A 72 -12.33 -6.92 -3.57
CA PRO A 72 -12.49 -5.79 -4.48
C PRO A 72 -11.56 -5.80 -5.69
N LEU A 73 -10.41 -6.48 -5.61
CA LEU A 73 -9.51 -6.65 -6.76
C LEU A 73 -10.07 -7.64 -7.81
N ALA A 74 -11.09 -8.44 -7.45
CA ALA A 74 -11.84 -9.22 -8.41
C ALA A 74 -12.72 -8.34 -9.31
N ASP A 75 -13.17 -7.18 -8.82
CA ASP A 75 -14.05 -6.24 -9.53
C ASP A 75 -13.31 -5.09 -10.24
N CYS A 76 -11.97 -5.10 -10.24
CA CYS A 76 -11.10 -4.16 -10.96
C CYS A 76 -11.23 -4.19 -12.51
N HIS A 77 -12.36 -4.67 -13.02
CA HIS A 77 -12.79 -4.75 -14.41
C HIS A 77 -13.37 -3.44 -14.97
N GLN A 78 -13.63 -2.42 -14.16
CA GLN A 78 -14.34 -1.20 -14.61
C GLN A 78 -13.46 -0.20 -15.39
N GLY A 79 -12.15 -0.43 -15.50
CA GLY A 79 -11.26 0.35 -16.36
C GLY A 79 -10.97 -0.37 -17.66
N ALA A 80 -11.75 -0.05 -18.70
CA ALA A 80 -11.67 -0.50 -20.10
C ALA A 80 -12.38 -1.83 -20.46
N TYR A 81 -13.56 -1.70 -21.07
CA TYR A 81 -14.34 -2.74 -21.77
C TYR A 81 -13.55 -3.49 -22.89
N TYR A 82 -12.33 -3.06 -23.19
CA TYR A 82 -11.45 -3.57 -24.25
C TYR A 82 -10.19 -4.31 -23.73
N GLU A 83 -10.01 -4.45 -22.41
CA GLU A 83 -8.79 -5.05 -21.86
C GLU A 83 -8.86 -6.59 -21.85
N ARG A 84 -8.36 -7.20 -22.94
CA ARG A 84 -8.41 -8.64 -23.28
C ARG A 84 -7.73 -9.60 -22.26
N ARG A 85 -7.22 -9.11 -21.12
CA ARG A 85 -6.41 -9.86 -20.13
C ARG A 85 -6.66 -9.46 -18.67
N THR A 86 -7.92 -9.39 -18.28
CA THR A 86 -8.38 -9.02 -16.93
C THR A 86 -7.72 -9.82 -15.80
N ARG A 87 -7.54 -11.14 -15.99
CA ARG A 87 -6.87 -12.02 -15.01
C ARG A 87 -5.40 -11.67 -14.79
N VAL A 88 -4.66 -11.32 -15.85
CA VAL A 88 -3.22 -11.01 -15.74
C VAL A 88 -3.01 -9.69 -15.00
N LYS A 89 -3.83 -8.69 -15.29
CA LYS A 89 -3.80 -7.40 -14.58
C LYS A 89 -4.16 -7.55 -13.10
N ARG A 90 -5.11 -8.44 -12.78
CA ARG A 90 -5.47 -8.80 -11.41
C ARG A 90 -4.32 -9.48 -10.68
N THR A 91 -3.73 -10.52 -11.27
CA THR A 91 -2.56 -11.20 -10.67
C THR A 91 -1.41 -10.24 -10.45
N ALA A 92 -1.13 -9.35 -11.41
CA ALA A 92 -0.08 -8.34 -11.27
C ALA A 92 -0.34 -7.39 -10.08
N HIS A 93 -1.57 -6.89 -9.91
CA HIS A 93 -1.92 -6.07 -8.76
C HIS A 93 -1.82 -6.82 -7.44
N LEU A 94 -2.26 -8.09 -7.38
CA LEU A 94 -2.16 -8.89 -6.16
C LEU A 94 -0.70 -9.10 -5.76
N LEU A 95 0.18 -9.40 -6.73
CA LEU A 95 1.62 -9.53 -6.50
C LEU A 95 2.22 -8.22 -5.97
N ILE A 96 1.86 -7.08 -6.56
CA ILE A 96 2.30 -5.75 -6.09
C ILE A 96 1.77 -5.48 -4.68
N PHE A 97 0.47 -5.72 -4.43
CA PHE A 97 -0.18 -5.42 -3.16
C PHE A 97 0.37 -6.26 -2.01
N TYR A 98 0.42 -7.59 -2.16
CA TYR A 98 0.96 -8.47 -1.12
C TYR A 98 2.47 -8.32 -0.98
N GLY A 99 3.20 -8.08 -2.08
CA GLY A 99 4.62 -7.77 -2.02
C GLY A 99 4.90 -6.49 -1.22
N PHE A 100 4.16 -5.42 -1.51
CA PHE A 100 4.23 -4.17 -0.75
C PHE A 100 3.83 -4.35 0.72
N LEU A 101 2.77 -5.12 1.00
CA LEU A 101 2.32 -5.39 2.36
C LEU A 101 3.38 -6.16 3.17
N MET A 102 4.02 -7.17 2.57
CA MET A 102 5.13 -7.89 3.20
C MET A 102 6.32 -6.98 3.48
N LEU A 103 6.70 -6.11 2.54
CA LEU A 103 7.74 -5.10 2.74
C LEU A 103 7.39 -4.15 3.89
N LEU A 104 6.15 -3.66 3.94
CA LEU A 104 5.69 -2.79 5.02
C LEU A 104 5.74 -3.49 6.38
N ILE A 105 5.32 -4.77 6.44
CA ILE A 105 5.43 -5.58 7.66
C ILE A 105 6.88 -5.75 8.06
N ALA A 106 7.79 -6.09 7.13
CA ALA A 106 9.21 -6.22 7.42
C ALA A 106 9.79 -4.92 7.99
N THR A 107 9.44 -3.76 7.42
CA THR A 107 9.85 -2.44 7.93
C THR A 107 9.31 -2.16 9.33
N ILE A 108 8.01 -2.36 9.56
CA ILE A 108 7.39 -2.13 10.89
C ILE A 108 8.03 -3.02 11.94
N VAL A 109 8.21 -4.31 11.63
CA VAL A 109 8.84 -5.27 12.53
C VAL A 109 10.29 -4.85 12.80
N GLY A 110 11.06 -4.47 11.76
CA GLY A 110 12.42 -3.96 11.91
C GLY A 110 12.51 -2.75 12.85
N PHE A 111 11.63 -1.75 12.69
CA PHE A 111 11.57 -0.60 13.59
C PHE A 111 11.18 -0.98 15.03
N ILE A 112 10.25 -1.91 15.21
CA ILE A 112 9.84 -2.37 16.55
C ILE A 112 11.01 -3.05 17.26
N PHE A 113 11.71 -3.97 16.57
CA PHE A 113 12.83 -4.69 17.14
C PHE A 113 14.02 -3.77 17.44
N ASP A 114 14.37 -2.85 16.53
CA ASP A 114 15.38 -1.82 16.76
C ASP A 114 15.10 -1.05 18.06
N LYS A 115 13.93 -0.40 18.13
CA LYS A 115 13.62 0.57 19.19
C LYS A 115 13.26 -0.04 20.52
N TRP A 116 12.50 -1.14 20.52
CA TRP A 116 11.87 -1.66 21.74
C TRP A 116 12.50 -2.94 22.26
N VAL A 117 13.35 -3.61 21.46
CA VAL A 117 13.99 -4.87 21.85
C VAL A 117 15.49 -4.72 22.03
N THR A 118 16.19 -4.06 21.10
CA THR A 118 17.68 -4.07 21.10
C THR A 118 18.36 -2.74 21.40
N ALA A 119 17.66 -1.61 21.48
CA ALA A 119 18.12 -0.32 22.04
C ALA A 119 19.46 0.31 21.56
N THR A 120 20.24 -0.31 20.66
CA THR A 120 21.64 0.10 20.42
C THR A 120 22.05 0.40 18.97
N SER A 121 21.25 0.20 17.93
CA SER A 121 21.53 0.69 16.54
C SER A 121 20.27 0.51 15.68
N PHE A 122 19.98 1.32 14.64
CA PHE A 122 19.08 0.85 13.57
C PHE A 122 19.78 -0.36 12.94
N LEU A 123 19.45 -1.56 13.44
CA LEU A 123 20.35 -2.71 13.33
C LEU A 123 20.21 -3.36 11.95
N PRO A 124 21.34 -3.65 11.28
CA PRO A 124 21.39 -4.67 10.23
C PRO A 124 20.76 -5.97 10.74
N ALA A 125 20.08 -6.70 9.86
CA ALA A 125 19.24 -7.86 10.24
C ALA A 125 19.96 -8.91 11.10
N TYR A 126 21.29 -9.00 10.98
CA TYR A 126 22.22 -9.82 11.75
C TYR A 126 22.07 -9.79 13.29
N TYR A 127 21.58 -8.69 13.89
CA TYR A 127 21.49 -8.59 15.36
C TYR A 127 20.16 -9.06 15.96
N LEU A 128 19.18 -9.45 15.15
CA LEU A 128 17.88 -9.97 15.62
C LEU A 128 17.93 -11.41 16.14
N GLY A 129 19.13 -12.01 16.22
CA GLY A 129 19.33 -13.42 16.52
C GLY A 129 18.93 -14.32 15.35
N PRO A 130 19.26 -15.63 15.43
CA PRO A 130 19.18 -16.54 14.28
C PRO A 130 17.79 -16.68 13.66
N GLY A 131 16.74 -16.53 14.48
CA GLY A 131 15.34 -16.65 14.04
C GLY A 131 14.72 -15.34 13.53
N GLY A 132 15.14 -14.19 14.09
CA GLY A 132 14.59 -12.88 13.73
C GLY A 132 15.18 -12.34 12.43
N GLU A 133 16.48 -12.56 12.21
CA GLU A 133 17.17 -12.23 10.95
C GLU A 133 16.52 -12.95 9.77
N ALA A 134 16.38 -14.28 9.87
CA ALA A 134 15.79 -15.10 8.81
C ALA A 134 14.33 -14.74 8.52
N ALA A 135 13.56 -14.36 9.56
CA ALA A 135 12.16 -13.96 9.39
C ALA A 135 12.04 -12.60 8.68
N ILE A 136 12.80 -11.58 9.11
CA ILE A 136 12.71 -10.23 8.52
C ILE A 136 13.28 -10.21 7.11
N VAL A 137 14.48 -10.78 6.92
CA VAL A 137 15.10 -10.89 5.60
C VAL A 137 14.19 -11.72 4.71
N GLY A 138 13.73 -12.89 5.15
CA GLY A 138 12.84 -13.74 4.37
C GLY A 138 11.55 -13.04 3.93
N ILE A 139 10.87 -12.33 4.84
CA ILE A 139 9.65 -11.56 4.51
C ILE A 139 9.98 -10.39 3.57
N GLY A 140 11.08 -9.68 3.82
CA GLY A 140 11.54 -8.56 3.00
C GLY A 140 11.89 -8.98 1.57
N THR A 141 12.76 -9.98 1.41
CA THR A 141 13.19 -10.53 0.12
C THR A 141 12.01 -11.11 -0.65
N ALA A 142 11.14 -11.90 0.01
CA ALA A 142 9.94 -12.47 -0.64
C ALA A 142 8.97 -11.36 -1.06
N GLY A 143 8.73 -10.37 -0.20
CA GLY A 143 7.88 -9.22 -0.50
C GLY A 143 8.41 -8.40 -1.67
N GLY A 144 9.70 -8.10 -1.67
CA GLY A 144 10.40 -7.41 -2.77
C GLY A 144 10.30 -8.17 -4.09
N ALA A 145 10.52 -9.49 -4.06
CA ALA A 145 10.44 -10.33 -5.26
C ALA A 145 9.02 -10.37 -5.83
N LEU A 146 8.00 -10.56 -4.99
CA LEU A 146 6.60 -10.50 -5.40
C LEU A 146 6.25 -9.13 -6.01
N CYS A 147 6.71 -8.04 -5.39
CA CYS A 147 6.45 -6.70 -5.88
C CYS A 147 7.10 -6.45 -7.25
N LEU A 148 8.37 -6.83 -7.45
CA LEU A 148 9.06 -6.70 -8.74
C LEU A 148 8.44 -7.59 -9.83
N MET A 149 8.07 -8.82 -9.50
CA MET A 149 7.35 -9.71 -10.42
C MET A 149 6.02 -9.09 -10.86
N GLY A 150 5.25 -8.57 -9.90
CA GLY A 150 4.00 -7.88 -10.18
C GLY A 150 4.18 -6.65 -11.07
N LEU A 151 5.18 -5.80 -10.79
CA LEU A 151 5.54 -4.64 -11.62
C LEU A 151 5.97 -5.05 -13.04
N GLY A 152 6.78 -6.10 -13.16
CA GLY A 152 7.24 -6.65 -14.43
C GLY A 152 6.11 -7.19 -15.30
N ILE A 153 5.01 -7.65 -14.71
CA ILE A 153 3.78 -8.04 -15.43
C ILE A 153 2.91 -6.81 -15.73
N TYR A 154 2.78 -5.89 -14.77
CA TYR A 154 1.86 -4.75 -14.85
C TYR A 154 2.29 -3.69 -15.87
N ILE A 155 3.57 -3.32 -15.89
CA ILE A 155 4.09 -2.25 -16.76
C ILE A 155 3.88 -2.61 -18.24
N PRO A 156 4.32 -3.79 -18.75
CA PRO A 156 4.12 -4.14 -20.16
C PRO A 156 2.64 -4.29 -20.51
N THR A 157 1.80 -4.82 -19.62
CA THR A 157 0.37 -4.99 -19.91
C THR A 157 -0.34 -3.64 -20.05
N ARG A 158 0.08 -2.63 -19.30
CA ARG A 158 -0.44 -1.26 -19.37
C ARG A 158 -0.06 -0.52 -20.66
N TYR A 159 1.17 -0.70 -21.15
CA TYR A 159 1.68 0.00 -22.34
C TYR A 159 1.39 -0.72 -23.67
N ARG A 160 0.74 -1.89 -23.64
CA ARG A 160 0.38 -2.68 -24.84
C ARG A 160 -0.91 -2.21 -25.56
N GLY A 161 -1.43 -1.02 -25.25
CA GLY A 161 -2.60 -0.43 -25.92
C GLY A 161 -2.28 0.88 -26.66
N GLU A 162 -3.21 1.37 -27.50
CA GLU A 162 -3.10 2.56 -28.38
C GLU A 162 -2.86 3.90 -27.65
N ARG A 163 -2.56 3.90 -26.35
CA ARG A 163 -2.19 5.12 -25.64
C ARG A 163 -0.78 5.51 -26.08
N PRO A 164 -0.58 6.73 -26.62
CA PRO A 164 0.76 7.23 -26.86
C PRO A 164 1.53 7.20 -25.54
N ALA A 165 2.72 6.60 -25.56
CA ALA A 165 3.65 6.59 -24.42
C ALA A 165 3.99 8.00 -23.88
N ALA A 166 3.59 9.05 -24.60
CA ALA A 166 3.84 10.46 -24.31
C ALA A 166 3.02 11.07 -23.14
N LYS A 167 2.05 10.36 -22.53
CA LYS A 167 1.27 10.89 -21.39
C LYS A 167 1.55 10.11 -20.10
N ALA A 168 2.68 10.38 -19.47
CA ALA A 168 2.95 9.91 -18.12
C ALA A 168 1.93 10.50 -17.14
N THR A 169 1.30 9.64 -16.35
CA THR A 169 0.34 10.02 -15.30
C THR A 169 1.01 9.98 -13.93
N SER A 170 0.40 10.61 -12.93
CA SER A 170 0.87 10.53 -11.53
C SER A 170 0.97 9.08 -11.02
N ALA A 171 0.16 8.16 -11.56
CA ALA A 171 0.25 6.74 -11.25
C ALA A 171 1.51 6.08 -11.83
N ASP A 172 2.00 6.53 -12.99
CA ASP A 172 3.21 5.99 -13.60
C ASP A 172 4.46 6.43 -12.81
N TRP A 173 4.45 7.66 -12.30
CA TRP A 173 5.48 8.14 -11.37
C TRP A 173 5.50 7.35 -10.06
N PHE A 174 4.32 7.07 -9.48
CA PHE A 174 4.22 6.26 -8.27
C PHE A 174 4.77 4.84 -8.48
N LEU A 175 4.46 4.21 -9.61
CA LEU A 175 4.98 2.88 -9.95
C LEU A 175 6.50 2.89 -10.15
N ALA A 176 7.05 3.94 -10.75
CA ALA A 176 8.50 4.11 -10.89
C ALA A 176 9.17 4.29 -9.52
N LEU A 177 8.61 5.14 -8.63
CA LEU A 177 9.10 5.30 -7.26
C LEU A 177 9.02 3.97 -6.48
N LEU A 178 7.93 3.21 -6.63
CA LEU A 178 7.79 1.90 -6.00
C LEU A 178 8.87 0.94 -6.50
N ALA A 179 9.10 0.87 -7.81
CA ALA A 179 10.16 0.03 -8.38
C ALA A 179 11.55 0.43 -7.85
N LEU A 180 11.88 1.72 -7.86
CA LEU A 180 13.16 2.25 -7.36
C LEU A 180 13.33 1.98 -5.86
N THR A 181 12.27 2.11 -5.08
CA THR A 181 12.29 1.80 -3.64
C THR A 181 12.62 0.33 -3.41
N VAL A 182 11.99 -0.60 -4.15
CA VAL A 182 12.27 -2.03 -4.01
C VAL A 182 13.68 -2.39 -4.51
N ILE A 183 14.12 -1.83 -5.63
CA ILE A 183 15.48 -2.06 -6.16
C ILE A 183 16.54 -1.57 -5.18
N THR A 184 16.36 -0.37 -4.62
CA THR A 184 17.30 0.18 -3.63
C THR A 184 17.25 -0.56 -2.29
N GLY A 185 16.11 -1.15 -1.92
CA GLY A 185 16.01 -2.07 -0.78
C GLY A 185 16.84 -3.34 -0.96
N PHE A 186 16.76 -3.97 -2.14
CA PHE A 186 17.65 -5.10 -2.47
C PHE A 186 19.12 -4.69 -2.56
N ALA A 187 19.41 -3.49 -3.07
CA ALA A 187 20.77 -2.97 -3.08
C ALA A 187 21.31 -2.75 -1.65
N LEU A 188 20.45 -2.31 -0.72
CA LEU A 188 20.80 -2.16 0.68
C LEU A 188 21.10 -3.52 1.31
N GLU A 189 20.20 -4.50 1.14
CA GLU A 189 20.40 -5.88 1.58
C GLU A 189 21.71 -6.47 1.02
N ALA A 190 21.97 -6.32 -0.28
CA ALA A 190 23.21 -6.77 -0.90
C ALA A 190 24.44 -6.03 -0.37
N SER A 191 24.34 -4.74 -0.06
CA SER A 191 25.44 -3.96 0.52
C SER A 191 25.78 -4.45 1.92
N GLU A 192 24.79 -4.87 2.71
CA GLU A 192 25.02 -5.47 4.03
C GLU A 192 25.83 -6.77 3.93
N PHE A 193 25.52 -7.63 2.94
CA PHE A 193 26.22 -8.92 2.78
C PHE A 193 27.59 -8.81 2.08
N TYR A 194 27.73 -7.95 1.06
CA TYR A 194 28.88 -7.96 0.15
C TYR A 194 29.74 -6.70 0.20
N TRP A 195 29.18 -5.53 0.54
CA TRP A 195 29.86 -4.23 0.45
C TRP A 195 29.60 -3.34 1.66
N SER A 196 30.12 -3.76 2.80
CA SER A 196 29.87 -3.13 4.10
C SER A 196 30.22 -1.63 4.16
N GLN A 197 31.16 -1.16 3.33
CA GLN A 197 31.54 0.26 3.22
C GLN A 197 30.51 1.13 2.49
N ALA A 198 29.64 0.55 1.65
CA ALA A 198 28.66 1.29 0.85
C ALA A 198 27.27 1.38 1.51
N VAL A 199 27.05 0.66 2.62
CA VAL A 199 25.75 0.53 3.31
C VAL A 199 25.15 1.89 3.65
N ASP A 200 25.96 2.83 4.17
CA ASP A 200 25.48 4.17 4.55
C ASP A 200 24.94 4.97 3.34
N ALA A 201 25.71 5.02 2.26
CA ALA A 201 25.30 5.73 1.05
C ALA A 201 24.02 5.12 0.44
N VAL A 202 23.95 3.78 0.38
CA VAL A 202 22.79 3.08 -0.16
C VAL A 202 21.57 3.25 0.74
N PHE A 203 21.75 3.27 2.07
CA PHE A 203 20.69 3.55 3.03
C PHE A 203 20.07 4.92 2.81
N TRP A 204 20.87 5.97 2.67
CA TRP A 204 20.35 7.32 2.41
C TRP A 204 19.60 7.44 1.08
N ILE A 205 20.13 6.79 0.03
CA ILE A 205 19.45 6.72 -1.27
C ILE A 205 18.10 6.00 -1.12
N HIS A 206 18.07 4.88 -0.41
CA HIS A 206 16.84 4.14 -0.15
C HIS A 206 15.84 4.99 0.65
N MET A 207 16.29 5.67 1.72
CA MET A 207 15.45 6.56 2.52
C MET A 207 14.86 7.72 1.71
N LEU A 208 15.61 8.29 0.76
CA LEU A 208 15.10 9.31 -0.16
C LEU A 208 13.94 8.78 -1.01
N PHE A 209 14.06 7.57 -1.55
CA PHE A 209 12.99 6.95 -2.33
C PHE A 209 11.79 6.57 -1.47
N VAL A 210 12.00 6.03 -0.25
CA VAL A 210 10.93 5.73 0.70
C VAL A 210 10.17 7.02 1.07
N ALA A 211 10.88 8.08 1.46
CA ALA A 211 10.24 9.35 1.79
C ALA A 211 9.45 9.92 0.61
N SER A 212 10.02 9.89 -0.59
CA SER A 212 9.35 10.32 -1.83
C SER A 212 8.09 9.49 -2.13
N LEU A 213 8.17 8.18 -1.94
CA LEU A 213 7.04 7.26 -2.13
C LEU A 213 5.89 7.63 -1.20
N PHE A 214 6.14 7.74 0.11
CA PHE A 214 5.13 8.03 1.12
C PHE A 214 4.52 9.43 0.97
N VAL A 215 5.33 10.47 0.69
CA VAL A 215 4.81 11.82 0.42
C VAL A 215 3.93 11.84 -0.84
N SER A 216 4.23 11.02 -1.84
CA SER A 216 3.44 10.95 -3.07
C SER A 216 2.14 10.14 -2.95
N MET A 217 1.99 9.28 -1.92
CA MET A 217 0.82 8.40 -1.75
C MET A 217 -0.53 9.14 -1.79
N PRO A 218 -0.74 10.26 -1.06
CA PRO A 218 -2.03 10.93 -1.03
C PRO A 218 -2.45 11.49 -2.40
N PHE A 219 -1.49 11.92 -3.20
CA PHE A 219 -1.70 12.62 -4.47
C PHE A 219 -1.81 11.68 -5.68
N THR A 220 -1.68 10.37 -5.47
CA THR A 220 -1.68 9.37 -6.54
C THR A 220 -2.88 8.44 -6.40
N LYS A 221 -3.04 7.53 -7.38
CA LYS A 221 -4.09 6.49 -7.33
C LYS A 221 -3.89 5.49 -6.20
N PHE A 222 -2.74 5.51 -5.51
CA PHE A 222 -2.51 4.68 -4.33
C PHE A 222 -3.49 4.99 -3.19
N SER A 223 -3.95 6.24 -3.09
CA SER A 223 -4.95 6.65 -2.10
C SER A 223 -6.22 5.77 -2.09
N HIS A 224 -6.56 5.16 -3.22
CA HIS A 224 -7.63 4.17 -3.32
C HIS A 224 -7.44 2.97 -2.37
N ALA A 225 -6.20 2.52 -2.16
CA ALA A 225 -5.90 1.41 -1.25
C ALA A 225 -6.26 1.73 0.22
N LEU A 226 -6.26 3.01 0.61
CA LEU A 226 -6.65 3.44 1.96
C LEU A 226 -8.13 3.84 2.04
N TYR A 227 -8.67 4.47 1.00
CA TYR A 227 -10.07 4.93 1.02
C TYR A 227 -11.07 3.78 0.85
N GLN A 228 -10.72 2.74 0.08
CA GLN A 228 -11.63 1.63 -0.21
C GLN A 228 -12.04 0.85 1.06
N PRO A 229 -11.13 0.46 1.98
CA PRO A 229 -11.54 -0.20 3.22
C PRO A 229 -12.41 0.69 4.11
N VAL A 230 -12.10 1.99 4.19
CA VAL A 230 -12.89 2.95 4.99
C VAL A 230 -14.31 3.05 4.46
N TRP A 231 -14.46 3.13 3.14
CA TRP A 231 -15.77 3.14 2.49
C TRP A 231 -16.53 1.84 2.70
N ALA A 232 -15.86 0.69 2.55
CA ALA A 232 -16.47 -0.62 2.77
C ALA A 232 -16.97 -0.80 4.22
N ILE A 233 -16.21 -0.32 5.21
CA ILE A 233 -16.64 -0.31 6.61
C ILE A 233 -17.86 0.59 6.78
N TYR A 234 -17.81 1.82 6.25
CA TYR A 234 -18.92 2.77 6.33
C TYR A 234 -20.22 2.20 5.74
N GLU A 235 -20.15 1.62 4.54
CA GLU A 235 -21.29 1.03 3.87
C GLU A 235 -21.86 -0.19 4.59
N ARG A 236 -21.00 -1.09 5.08
CA ARG A 236 -21.45 -2.27 5.82
C ARG A 236 -22.03 -1.89 7.17
N MET A 237 -21.47 -0.88 7.84
CA MET A 237 -22.02 -0.31 9.06
C MET A 237 -23.37 0.36 8.80
N ALA A 238 -23.52 1.10 7.70
CA ALA A 238 -24.78 1.70 7.29
C ALA A 238 -25.86 0.63 7.05
N ARG A 239 -25.52 -0.44 6.31
CA ARG A 239 -26.42 -1.57 6.07
C ARG A 239 -26.85 -2.26 7.38
N ARG A 240 -25.92 -2.42 8.34
CA ARG A 240 -26.17 -3.05 9.64
C ARG A 240 -26.91 -2.18 10.65
N SER A 241 -26.91 -0.87 10.45
CA SER A 241 -27.67 0.10 11.27
C SER A 241 -29.07 0.39 10.71
N GLY A 242 -29.48 -0.32 9.66
CA GLY A 242 -30.82 -0.20 9.08
C GLY A 242 -30.92 0.78 7.91
N ARG A 243 -29.80 1.31 7.41
CA ARG A 243 -29.81 2.17 6.23
C ARG A 243 -29.91 1.30 4.97
N GLU A 244 -30.93 1.55 4.16
CA GLU A 244 -31.10 0.84 2.90
C GLU A 244 -29.98 1.20 1.90
N PRO A 245 -29.50 0.22 1.09
CA PRO A 245 -28.56 0.49 0.03
C PRO A 245 -29.15 1.49 -0.96
N ARG A 246 -28.33 2.45 -1.43
CA ARG A 246 -28.73 3.28 -2.56
C ARG A 246 -28.76 2.38 -3.80
N LEU A 247 -29.96 1.98 -4.23
CA LEU A 247 -30.10 1.36 -5.54
C LEU A 247 -29.56 2.35 -6.59
N PRO A 248 -28.84 1.87 -7.63
CA PRO A 248 -28.58 2.71 -8.79
C PRO A 248 -29.93 3.24 -9.27
N LEU A 249 -30.09 4.56 -9.36
CA LEU A 249 -31.27 5.13 -9.99
C LEU A 249 -31.37 4.52 -11.41
N PRO A 250 -32.55 4.09 -11.87
CA PRO A 250 -32.72 3.71 -13.26
C PRO A 250 -32.18 4.84 -14.15
N ARG A 251 -31.45 4.53 -15.23
CA ARG A 251 -30.90 5.54 -16.18
C ARG A 251 -31.95 6.51 -16.73
N GLU A 252 -33.22 6.20 -16.56
CA GLU A 252 -34.37 7.00 -16.95
C GLU A 252 -34.60 8.22 -16.03
N ALA A 253 -34.01 8.24 -14.83
CA ALA A 253 -34.14 9.34 -13.87
C ALA A 253 -33.09 10.46 -14.05
N GLU A 254 -32.16 10.32 -15.01
CA GLU A 254 -31.13 11.32 -15.33
C GLU A 254 -31.43 12.15 -16.60
N ARG A 255 -32.65 12.05 -17.16
CA ARG A 255 -33.08 12.85 -18.32
C ARG A 255 -33.96 14.03 -17.93
#